data_AF-A0A7J6TBG8-F1
#
_entry.id   AF-A0A7J6TBG8-F1
#
_cell.length_a   1.000
_cell.length_b   1.000
_cell.length_c   1.000
_cell.angle_alpha   90.00
_cell.angle_beta   90.00
_cell.angle_gamma   90.00
#
_symmetry.space_group_name_H-M   'P 1'
#
loop_
_entity.id
_entity.type
_entity.pdbx_description
1 polymer ?
#
loop_
_entity_poly.entity_id
_entity_poly.type
_entity_poly.pdbx_seq_one_letter_code
_entity_poly.pdbx_strand_id
1 'polypeptide(L)'
;MDPQQSQALNTIVSDIQSGAQRLHFITGFAGSGKTHLLRAAVAALREHDFTVNVISATALAAQEAGGQTLMGFFGLRFDTRNAMPLDNSFLRCPEELARRIEGRPSRLTV
;
A
#
# COMPACT_ATOMS: atom_id res chain seq x y z
N MET A 1 7.15 -20.41 4.55
CA MET A 1 7.06 -19.21 5.42
C MET A 1 7.66 -19.58 6.77
N ASP A 2 8.44 -18.70 7.40
CA ASP A 2 9.03 -18.99 8.72
C ASP A 2 8.00 -18.74 9.85
N PRO A 3 8.27 -19.21 11.10
CA PRO A 3 7.33 -19.07 12.21
C PRO A 3 6.93 -17.62 12.54
N GLN A 4 7.86 -16.66 12.48
CA GLN A 4 7.56 -15.25 12.78
C GLN A 4 6.68 -14.63 11.70
N GLN A 5 6.97 -14.91 10.42
CA GLN A 5 6.10 -14.49 9.32
C GLN A 5 4.70 -15.10 9.44
N SER A 6 4.60 -16.38 9.81
CA SER A 6 3.32 -17.07 9.99
C SER A 6 2.50 -16.44 11.12
N GLN A 7 3.14 -16.09 12.23
CA GLN A 7 2.51 -15.37 13.34
C GLN A 7 2.03 -13.97 12.92
N ALA A 8 2.85 -13.22 12.20
CA ALA A 8 2.48 -11.91 11.69
C ALA A 8 1.30 -11.99 10.72
N LEU A 9 1.31 -12.97 9.80
CA LEU A 9 0.21 -13.22 8.86
C LEU A 9 -1.10 -13.47 9.59
N ASN A 10 -1.11 -14.42 10.53
CA ASN A 10 -2.31 -14.78 11.28
C ASN A 10 -2.85 -13.59 12.09
N THR A 11 -1.96 -12.78 12.65
CA THR A 11 -2.34 -11.57 13.40
C THR A 11 -3.03 -10.55 12.49
N ILE A 12 -2.43 -10.26 11.34
CA ILE A 12 -2.97 -9.29 10.37
C ILE A 12 -4.33 -9.74 9.84
N VAL A 13 -4.44 -11.01 9.43
CA VAL A 13 -5.68 -11.56 8.87
C VAL A 13 -6.79 -11.57 9.92
N SER A 14 -6.51 -12.00 11.14
CA SER A 14 -7.48 -12.01 12.25
C SER A 14 -7.96 -10.61 12.62
N ASP A 15 -7.05 -9.64 12.72
CA ASP A 15 -7.40 -8.26 13.03
C ASP A 15 -8.30 -7.65 11.94
N ILE A 16 -8.01 -7.90 10.66
CA ILE A 16 -8.85 -7.41 9.56
C ILE A 16 -10.21 -8.12 9.52
N GLN A 17 -10.24 -9.44 9.68
CA GLN A 17 -11.48 -10.24 9.67
C GLN A 17 -12.42 -9.88 10.82
N SER A 18 -11.88 -9.56 11.99
CA SER A 18 -12.67 -9.09 13.15
C SER A 18 -13.17 -7.65 12.99
N GLY A 19 -12.77 -6.94 11.92
CA GLY A 19 -13.10 -5.53 11.70
C GLY A 19 -12.27 -4.56 12.55
N ALA A 20 -11.20 -5.04 13.20
CA ALA A 20 -10.34 -4.18 13.99
C ALA A 20 -9.62 -3.16 13.10
N GLN A 21 -9.73 -1.88 13.44
CA GLN A 21 -9.08 -0.79 12.73
C GLN A 21 -7.64 -0.60 13.23
N ARG A 22 -6.74 -1.53 12.89
CA ARG A 22 -5.34 -1.54 13.36
C ARG A 22 -4.34 -1.24 12.24
N LEU A 23 -3.28 -0.53 12.61
CA LEU A 23 -2.13 -0.28 11.74
C LEU A 23 -1.00 -1.26 12.09
N HIS A 24 -0.57 -2.03 11.10
CA HIS A 24 0.55 -2.96 11.24
C HIS A 24 1.78 -2.42 10.51
N PHE A 25 2.89 -2.26 11.24
CA PHE A 25 4.18 -1.89 10.66
C PHE A 25 5.12 -3.10 10.65
N ILE A 26 5.46 -3.60 9.46
CA ILE A 26 6.35 -4.74 9.28
C ILE A 26 7.72 -4.22 8.84
N THR A 27 8.75 -4.51 9.64
CA THR A 27 10.13 -4.14 9.33
C THR A 27 11.07 -5.35 9.44
N GLY A 28 12.26 -5.22 8.86
CA GLY A 28 13.28 -6.27 8.85
C GLY A 28 14.34 -6.00 7.79
N PHE A 29 15.48 -6.70 7.89
CA PHE A 29 16.59 -6.58 6.96
C PHE A 29 16.21 -6.90 5.51
N ALA A 30 17.01 -6.44 4.55
CA ALA A 30 16.86 -6.86 3.15
C ALA A 30 16.91 -8.40 3.05
N GLY A 31 16.07 -8.97 2.21
CA GLY A 31 15.99 -10.44 2.05
C GLY A 31 15.20 -11.17 3.15
N SER A 32 14.69 -10.49 4.19
CA SER A 32 13.92 -11.13 5.28
C SER A 32 12.51 -11.62 4.90
N GLY A 33 12.16 -11.61 3.61
CA GLY A 33 10.86 -12.09 3.12
C GLY A 33 9.66 -11.16 3.34
N LYS A 34 9.86 -9.86 3.58
CA LYS A 34 8.75 -8.88 3.76
C LYS A 34 7.73 -8.91 2.61
N THR A 35 8.21 -8.93 1.36
CA THR A 35 7.34 -9.00 0.18
C THR A 35 6.60 -10.34 0.09
N HIS A 36 7.23 -11.43 0.53
CA HIS A 36 6.59 -12.75 0.60
C HIS A 36 5.44 -12.76 1.62
N LEU A 37 5.66 -12.18 2.80
CA LEU A 37 4.61 -11.99 3.81
C LEU A 37 3.47 -11.10 3.31
N LEU A 38 3.78 -9.97 2.68
CA LEU A 38 2.78 -9.07 2.08
C LEU A 38 1.89 -9.82 1.08
N ARG A 39 2.50 -10.57 0.15
CA ARG A 39 1.76 -11.34 -0.86
C ARG A 39 0.87 -12.40 -0.23
N ALA A 40 1.34 -13.10 0.80
CA ALA A 40 0.55 -14.09 1.52
C ALA A 40 -0.65 -13.45 2.25
N ALA A 41 -0.46 -12.30 2.89
CA ALA A 41 -1.55 -11.57 3.53
C ALA A 41 -2.59 -11.10 2.51
N VAL A 42 -2.16 -10.56 1.38
CA VAL A 42 -3.05 -10.16 0.30
C VAL A 42 -3.85 -11.34 -0.26
N ALA A 43 -3.20 -12.49 -0.47
CA ALA A 43 -3.86 -13.70 -0.94
C ALA A 43 -4.93 -14.19 0.05
N ALA A 44 -4.56 -14.34 1.33
CA ALA A 44 -5.48 -14.79 2.38
C ALA A 44 -6.69 -13.85 2.53
N LEU A 45 -6.47 -12.53 2.50
CA LEU A 45 -7.56 -11.56 2.57
C LEU A 45 -8.48 -11.62 1.35
N ARG A 46 -7.94 -11.79 0.14
CA ARG A 46 -8.74 -11.93 -1.08
C ARG A 46 -9.53 -13.23 -1.11
N GLU A 47 -9.01 -14.32 -0.55
CA GLU A 47 -9.75 -15.60 -0.36
C GLU A 47 -10.97 -15.44 0.56
N HIS A 48 -10.97 -14.40 1.40
CA HIS A 48 -12.08 -14.01 2.27
C HIS A 48 -12.86 -12.80 1.72
N ASP A 49 -12.85 -12.59 0.40
CA ASP A 49 -13.61 -11.55 -0.31
C ASP A 49 -13.26 -10.10 0.08
N PHE A 50 -12.11 -9.85 0.69
CA PHE A 50 -11.66 -8.49 0.95
C PHE A 50 -11.07 -7.85 -0.32
N THR A 51 -11.51 -6.62 -0.62
CA THR A 51 -10.83 -5.77 -1.60
C THR A 51 -9.53 -5.23 -1.00
N VAL A 52 -8.39 -5.70 -1.52
CA VAL A 52 -7.07 -5.29 -1.04
C VAL A 52 -6.32 -4.47 -2.08
N ASN A 53 -6.02 -3.21 -1.72
CA ASN A 53 -5.21 -2.30 -2.51
C ASN A 53 -3.73 -2.40 -2.08
N VAL A 54 -2.87 -2.82 -3.00
CA VAL A 54 -1.41 -2.89 -2.77
C VAL A 54 -0.75 -1.67 -3.39
N ILE A 55 -0.10 -0.87 -2.55
CA ILE A 55 0.47 0.42 -2.93
C ILE A 55 1.96 0.43 -2.56
N SER A 56 2.80 0.94 -3.47
CA SER A 56 4.24 1.13 -3.23
C SER A 56 4.73 2.50 -3.69
N ALA A 57 5.91 2.90 -3.21
CA ALA A 57 6.54 4.16 -3.57
C ALA A 57 7.12 4.13 -5.00
N THR A 58 7.67 3.00 -5.45
CA THR A 58 8.32 2.87 -6.76
C THR A 58 7.60 1.87 -7.66
N ALA A 59 7.72 2.07 -8.99
CA ALA A 59 7.07 1.22 -9.97
C ALA A 59 7.54 -0.25 -9.89
N LEU A 60 8.85 -0.48 -9.74
CA LEU A 60 9.40 -1.83 -9.66
C LEU A 60 8.91 -2.57 -8.39
N ALA A 61 8.87 -1.89 -7.25
CA ALA A 61 8.36 -2.48 -6.02
C ALA A 61 6.85 -2.71 -6.06
N ALA A 62 6.09 -1.83 -6.74
CA ALA A 62 4.67 -2.04 -6.98
C ALA A 62 4.43 -3.30 -7.83
N GLN A 63 5.17 -3.44 -8.94
CA GLN A 63 5.09 -4.62 -9.80
C GLN A 63 5.44 -5.90 -9.03
N GLU A 64 6.53 -5.87 -8.26
CA GLU A 64 6.95 -7.01 -7.45
C GLU A 64 5.93 -7.37 -6.36
N ALA A 65 5.23 -6.38 -5.79
CA ALA A 65 4.18 -6.62 -4.81
C ALA A 65 2.81 -7.00 -5.42
N GLY A 66 2.65 -6.89 -6.75
CA GLY A 66 1.37 -7.12 -7.43
C GLY A 66 0.37 -5.97 -7.22
N GLY A 67 0.86 -4.73 -7.21
CA GLY A 67 0.09 -3.52 -6.96
C GLY A 67 0.44 -2.38 -7.90
N GLN A 68 0.17 -1.16 -7.42
CA GLN A 68 0.44 0.08 -8.17
C GLN A 68 1.19 1.10 -7.31
N THR A 69 1.68 2.17 -7.94
CA THR A 69 2.37 3.23 -7.19
C THR A 69 1.36 4.07 -6.41
N LEU A 70 1.80 4.70 -5.31
CA LEU A 70 0.97 5.66 -4.56
C LEU A 70 0.46 6.78 -5.46
N MET A 71 1.32 7.27 -6.37
CA MET A 71 0.91 8.26 -7.37
C MET A 71 -0.11 7.69 -8.35
N GLY A 72 0.05 6.45 -8.82
CA GLY A 72 -0.92 5.80 -9.69
C GLY A 72 -2.28 5.61 -9.03
N PHE A 73 -2.30 5.09 -7.79
CA PHE A 73 -3.51 4.81 -7.03
C PHE A 73 -4.36 6.07 -6.81
N PHE A 74 -3.75 7.16 -6.35
CA PHE A 74 -4.43 8.43 -6.14
C PHE A 74 -4.48 9.32 -7.40
N GLY A 75 -3.94 8.84 -8.52
CA GLY A 75 -3.81 9.59 -9.77
C GLY A 75 -2.90 10.84 -9.68
N LEU A 76 -2.08 10.99 -8.64
CA LEU A 76 -1.25 12.16 -8.44
C LEU A 76 -0.25 12.34 -9.59
N ARG A 77 -0.06 13.59 -10.03
CA ARG A 77 0.94 13.91 -11.06
C ARG A 77 2.28 14.20 -10.42
N PHE A 78 3.35 13.87 -11.13
CA PHE A 78 4.70 14.24 -10.75
C PHE A 78 4.86 15.77 -10.75
N ASP A 79 5.44 16.32 -9.70
CA ASP A 79 5.77 17.73 -9.63
C ASP A 79 7.12 18.00 -10.31
N THR A 80 7.05 18.45 -11.56
CA THR A 80 8.25 18.77 -12.36
C THR A 80 9.05 19.95 -11.82
N ARG A 81 8.51 20.74 -10.86
CA ARG A 81 9.21 21.90 -10.29
C ARG A 81 10.30 21.51 -9.28
N ASN A 82 10.13 20.40 -8.58
CA ASN A 82 11.11 19.89 -7.62
C ASN A 82 11.99 18.77 -8.22
N ALA A 83 11.55 18.15 -9.32
CA ALA A 83 12.24 17.10 -10.09
C ALA A 83 12.78 15.89 -9.27
N MET A 84 12.45 15.81 -7.99
CA MET A 84 12.91 14.77 -7.08
C MET A 84 11.82 13.69 -6.93
N PRO A 85 12.13 12.42 -7.25
CA PRO A 85 11.19 11.31 -7.08
C PRO A 85 10.66 11.27 -5.64
N LEU A 86 9.35 11.03 -5.49
CA LEU A 86 8.64 10.96 -4.20
C LEU A 86 8.60 12.25 -3.37
N ASP A 87 9.22 13.34 -3.84
CA ASP A 87 9.20 14.64 -3.16
C ASP A 87 8.38 15.64 -3.96
N ASN A 88 7.11 15.30 -4.18
CA ASN A 88 6.17 16.25 -4.73
C ASN A 88 5.84 17.31 -3.66
N SER A 89 5.93 18.60 -4.00
CA SER A 89 5.71 19.70 -3.03
C SER A 89 4.35 19.62 -2.32
N PHE A 90 3.33 19.15 -3.03
CA PHE A 90 1.98 18.99 -2.50
C PHE A 90 1.83 17.82 -1.50
N LEU A 91 2.80 16.89 -1.40
CA LEU A 91 2.81 15.86 -0.36
C LEU A 91 3.19 16.42 1.02
N ARG A 92 3.73 17.66 1.07
CA ARG A 92 4.17 18.32 2.31
C ARG A 92 3.04 19.05 3.05
N CYS A 93 1.88 19.21 2.42
CA CYS A 93 0.71 19.89 2.97
C CYS A 93 -0.51 18.97 2.85
N PRO A 94 -1.02 18.42 3.98
CA PRO A 94 -2.16 17.50 3.98
C PRO A 94 -3.40 18.07 3.29
N GLU A 95 -3.67 19.37 3.44
CA GLU A 95 -4.84 20.05 2.86
C GLU A 95 -4.74 20.18 1.34
N GLU A 96 -3.55 20.46 0.80
CA GLU A 96 -3.30 20.47 -0.64
C GLU A 96 -3.36 19.06 -1.23
N LEU A 97 -2.83 18.06 -0.51
CA LEU A 97 -2.93 16.66 -0.93
C LEU A 97 -4.38 16.20 -0.98
N ALA A 98 -5.17 16.47 0.07
CA ALA A 98 -6.58 16.14 0.14
C ALA A 98 -7.36 16.76 -1.03
N ARG A 99 -7.18 18.06 -1.29
CA ARG A 99 -7.79 18.75 -2.44
C ARG A 99 -7.45 18.10 -3.78
N ARG A 100 -6.23 17.59 -3.96
CA ARG A 100 -5.82 16.91 -5.21
C ARG A 100 -6.40 15.51 -5.36
N ILE A 101 -6.62 14.81 -4.25
CA ILE A 101 -7.26 13.49 -4.23
C ILE A 101 -8.77 13.66 -4.47
N GLU A 102 -9.42 14.60 -3.78
CA GLU A 102 -10.87 14.84 -3.83
C GLU A 102 -11.33 15.57 -5.10
N GLY A 103 -10.50 16.48 -5.64
CA GLY A 103 -10.82 17.29 -6.82
C GLY A 103 -10.90 16.51 -8.14
N ARG A 104 -10.98 15.18 -8.09
CA ARG A 104 -11.12 14.31 -9.27
C ARG A 104 -12.44 13.55 -9.23
N PRO A 105 -13.22 13.54 -10.33
CA PRO A 105 -14.34 12.63 -10.45
C PRO A 105 -13.82 11.20 -10.37
N SER A 106 -14.31 10.47 -9.38
CA SER A 106 -13.96 9.08 -9.10
C SER A 106 -14.22 8.19 -10.32
N ARG A 107 -13.17 7.86 -11.07
CA ARG A 107 -13.12 6.60 -11.83
C ARG A 107 -12.53 5.51 -10.93
N LEU A 108 -13.24 5.24 -9.83
CA LEU A 108 -13.09 3.98 -9.11
C LEU A 108 -14.01 3.00 -9.84
N THR A 109 -13.49 2.36 -10.89
CA THR A 109 -14.14 1.17 -11.43
C THR A 109 -13.74 0.02 -10.51
N VAL A 110 -14.77 -0.56 -9.87
CA VAL A 110 -14.74 -1.74 -9.01
C VAL A 110 -14.08 -2.93 -9.71
#